data_AF-A0A3L7AYC6-F1
#
_entry.id   AF-A0A3L7AYC6-F1
#
_cell.length_a   1.000
_cell.length_b   1.000
_cell.length_c   1.000
_cell.angle_alpha   90.00
_cell.angle_beta   90.00
_cell.angle_gamma   90.00
#
_symmetry.space_group_name_H-M   'P 1'
#
loop_
_entity.id
_entity.type
_entity.pdbx_description
1 polymer ?
#
loop_
_entity_poly.entity_id
_entity_poly.type
_entity_poly.pdbx_seq_one_letter_code
_entity_poly.pdbx_strand_id
1 'polypeptide(L)'
;MARVQFAWLAIGILVGVAHGFWGTSTDTGASVLAANAVFTALSVTLVMFFWPWAINLKNDAEFNAKDERWQVYRLTTQLFWTVLVGIASTGLAVVQLALPLIANNENIMEPSLAGIIVQAVSVGLTAYQVLLLGQSVFHLYAATFWMPRA
;
A
#
# COMPACT_ATOMS: atom_id res chain seq x y z
N MET A 1 -5.99 -11.09 -12.49
CA MET A 1 -5.70 -10.19 -11.36
C MET A 1 -5.06 -10.90 -10.18
N ALA A 2 -5.58 -12.01 -9.66
CA ALA A 2 -4.97 -12.69 -8.50
C ALA A 2 -3.47 -12.97 -8.67
N ARG A 3 -3.04 -13.47 -9.84
CA ARG A 3 -1.62 -13.73 -10.15
C ARG A 3 -0.72 -12.49 -10.05
N VAL A 4 -1.22 -11.33 -10.47
CA VAL A 4 -0.49 -10.06 -10.41
C VAL A 4 -0.39 -9.55 -8.97
N GLN A 5 -1.47 -9.68 -8.21
CA GLN A 5 -1.48 -9.36 -6.77
C GLN A 5 -0.50 -10.24 -5.98
N PHE A 6 -0.43 -11.54 -6.29
CA PHE A 6 0.56 -12.44 -5.70
C PHE A 6 2.00 -12.08 -6.10
N ALA A 7 2.23 -11.65 -7.34
CA ALA A 7 3.54 -11.19 -7.77
C ALA A 7 3.98 -9.93 -7.01
N TRP A 8 3.07 -8.96 -6.84
CA TRP A 8 3.35 -7.76 -6.05
C TRP A 8 3.57 -8.05 -4.58
N LEU A 9 2.80 -8.98 -4.00
CA LEU A 9 2.99 -9.43 -2.63
C LEU A 9 4.37 -10.10 -2.48
N ALA A 10 4.75 -10.98 -3.41
CA ALA A 10 6.05 -11.64 -3.39
C ALA A 10 7.20 -10.62 -3.50
N ILE A 11 7.08 -9.62 -4.37
CA ILE A 11 8.06 -8.54 -4.49
C ILE A 11 8.14 -7.72 -3.20
N GLY A 12 7.00 -7.36 -2.60
CA GLY A 12 6.96 -6.66 -1.31
C GLY A 12 7.65 -7.45 -0.19
N ILE A 13 7.40 -8.76 -0.12
CA ILE A 13 8.07 -9.66 0.83
C ILE A 13 9.58 -9.69 0.57
N LEU A 14 10.02 -9.84 -0.69
CA LEU A 14 11.44 -9.86 -1.04
C LEU A 14 12.14 -8.55 -0.67
N VAL A 15 11.50 -7.40 -0.91
CA VAL A 15 12.04 -6.09 -0.52
C VAL A 15 12.15 -5.96 1.00
N GLY A 16 11.12 -6.40 1.73
CA GLY A 16 11.14 -6.42 3.20
C GLY A 16 12.24 -7.32 3.76
N VAL A 17 12.39 -8.53 3.23
CA VAL A 17 13.43 -9.49 3.63
C VAL A 17 14.83 -8.95 3.30
N ALA A 18 15.05 -8.45 2.08
CA ALA A 18 16.32 -7.87 1.67
C ALA A 18 16.71 -6.69 2.56
N HIS A 19 15.75 -5.84 2.93
CA HIS A 19 15.97 -4.75 3.87
C HIS A 19 16.29 -5.24 5.29
N GLY A 20 15.64 -6.31 5.76
CA GLY A 20 15.93 -6.92 7.06
C GLY A 20 17.36 -7.47 7.17
N PHE A 21 17.93 -7.98 6.07
CA PHE A 21 19.31 -8.52 6.05
C PHE A 21 20.40 -7.48 5.72
N TRP A 22 20.08 -6.43 4.96
CA TRP A 22 21.08 -5.49 4.42
C TRP A 22 20.82 -4.01 4.75
N GLY A 23 19.74 -3.69 5.47
CA GLY A 23 19.42 -2.33 5.88
C GLY A 23 20.46 -1.78 6.87
N THR A 24 20.97 -0.58 6.60
CA THR A 24 21.83 0.14 7.56
C THR A 24 21.01 0.51 8.81
N SER A 25 21.63 0.49 9.99
CA SER A 25 21.01 0.76 11.29
C SER A 25 20.56 2.22 11.51
N THR A 26 20.42 3.00 10.45
CA THR A 26 20.13 4.43 10.46
C THR A 26 18.62 4.67 10.25
N ASP A 27 17.90 5.07 11.31
CA ASP A 27 16.54 5.65 11.37
C ASP A 27 15.60 5.44 10.17
N THR A 28 15.44 4.19 9.74
CA THR A 28 14.53 3.79 8.67
C THR A 28 13.07 4.08 9.01
N GLY A 29 12.68 3.99 10.28
CA GLY A 29 11.30 4.16 10.74
C GLY A 29 10.68 5.51 10.35
N ALA A 30 11.41 6.61 10.50
CA ALA A 30 10.91 7.95 10.15
C ALA A 30 10.74 8.12 8.63
N SER A 31 11.67 7.59 7.84
CA SER A 31 11.62 7.66 6.37
C SER A 31 10.48 6.81 5.79
N VAL A 32 10.26 5.62 6.35
CA VAL A 32 9.15 4.72 5.96
C VAL A 32 7.82 5.33 6.34
N LEU A 33 7.71 5.93 7.53
CA LEU A 33 6.51 6.63 7.97
C LEU A 33 6.17 7.81 7.05
N ALA A 34 7.17 8.62 6.68
CA ALA A 34 6.99 9.75 5.77
C ALA A 34 6.55 9.30 4.37
N ALA A 35 7.23 8.30 3.80
CA ALA A 35 6.87 7.74 2.50
C ALA A 35 5.44 7.18 2.51
N ASN A 36 5.10 6.39 3.51
CA ASN A 36 3.78 5.80 3.65
C ASN A 36 2.68 6.86 3.88
N ALA A 37 2.95 7.93 4.64
CA ALA A 37 2.00 9.03 4.80
C ALA A 37 1.66 9.69 3.45
N VAL A 38 2.67 9.92 2.60
CA VAL A 38 2.48 10.48 1.25
C VAL A 38 1.67 9.53 0.36
N PHE A 39 2.03 8.24 0.30
CA PHE A 39 1.31 7.27 -0.53
C PHE A 39 -0.11 7.00 -0.03
N THR A 40 -0.32 7.00 1.27
CA THR A 40 -1.65 6.86 1.87
C THR A 40 -2.51 8.09 1.56
N ALA A 41 -1.97 9.30 1.71
CA ALA A 41 -2.69 10.52 1.34
C ALA A 41 -3.09 10.52 -0.14
N LEU A 42 -2.16 10.21 -1.04
CA LEU A 42 -2.44 10.07 -2.47
C LEU A 42 -3.50 9.02 -2.75
N SER A 43 -3.42 7.87 -2.09
CA SER A 43 -4.40 6.78 -2.23
C SER A 43 -5.78 7.24 -1.78
N VAL A 44 -5.90 7.90 -0.62
CA VAL A 44 -7.16 8.41 -0.08
C VAL A 44 -7.77 9.46 -1.01
N THR A 45 -6.97 10.41 -1.52
CA THR A 45 -7.44 11.43 -2.46
C THR A 45 -8.01 10.78 -3.72
N LEU A 46 -7.31 9.79 -4.28
CA LEU A 46 -7.79 9.05 -5.45
C LEU A 46 -9.07 8.25 -5.12
N VAL A 47 -9.12 7.54 -3.98
CA VAL A 47 -10.34 6.84 -3.54
C VAL A 47 -11.52 7.81 -3.48
N MET A 48 -11.38 8.93 -2.76
CA MET A 48 -12.45 9.91 -2.58
C MET A 48 -12.93 10.52 -3.90
N PHE A 49 -12.04 10.71 -4.87
CA PHE A 49 -12.40 11.21 -6.19
C PHE A 49 -13.23 10.19 -6.99
N PHE A 50 -12.85 8.91 -6.96
CA PHE A 50 -13.53 7.85 -7.73
C PHE A 50 -14.70 7.19 -7.00
N TRP A 51 -14.85 7.40 -5.69
CA TRP A 51 -15.88 6.77 -4.86
C TRP A 51 -17.32 7.16 -5.25
N PRO A 52 -17.66 8.46 -5.47
CA PRO A 52 -19.00 8.85 -5.89
C PRO A 52 -19.39 8.26 -7.25
N TRP A 53 -18.43 8.22 -8.18
CA TRP A 53 -18.60 7.60 -9.49
C TRP A 53 -18.88 6.10 -9.36
N ALA A 54 -18.11 5.38 -8.55
CA ALA A 54 -18.31 3.95 -8.33
C ALA A 54 -19.68 3.62 -7.71
N ILE A 55 -20.18 4.45 -6.79
CA ILE A 55 -21.53 4.29 -6.20
C ILE A 55 -22.61 4.50 -7.26
N ASN A 56 -22.53 5.58 -8.02
CA ASN A 56 -23.53 5.89 -9.04
C ASN A 56 -23.59 4.80 -10.12
N LEU A 57 -22.45 4.24 -10.51
CA LEU A 57 -22.38 3.15 -11.48
C LEU A 57 -23.01 1.84 -10.96
N LYS A 58 -22.81 1.51 -9.67
CA LYS A 58 -23.40 0.31 -9.07
C LYS A 58 -24.93 0.40 -8.95
N ASN A 59 -25.47 1.60 -8.80
CA ASN A 59 -26.90 1.84 -8.65
C ASN A 59 -27.65 1.83 -10.01
N ASP A 60 -26.93 1.70 -11.12
CA ASP A 60 -27.55 1.65 -12.45
C ASP A 60 -28.09 0.25 -12.76
N ALA A 61 -29.33 0.15 -13.25
CA ALA A 61 -30.04 -1.11 -13.40
C ALA A 61 -29.42 -2.05 -14.46
N GLU A 62 -28.60 -1.50 -15.36
CA GLU A 62 -27.91 -2.23 -16.44
C GLU A 62 -26.48 -2.65 -16.08
N PHE A 63 -26.04 -2.48 -14.82
CA PHE A 63 -24.67 -2.75 -14.43
C PHE A 63 -24.28 -4.23 -14.62
N ASN A 64 -23.44 -4.48 -15.63
CA ASN A 64 -22.97 -5.81 -15.99
C ASN A 64 -21.43 -5.89 -15.90
N ALA A 65 -20.89 -7.04 -15.49
CA ALA A 65 -19.45 -7.27 -15.33
C ALA A 65 -18.64 -7.21 -16.63
N LYS A 66 -19.31 -7.08 -17.78
CA LYS A 66 -18.71 -6.89 -19.11
C LYS A 66 -18.58 -5.44 -19.54
N ASP A 67 -19.16 -4.51 -18.78
CA ASP A 67 -19.21 -3.09 -19.12
C ASP A 67 -17.94 -2.35 -18.65
N GLU A 68 -17.55 -1.28 -19.34
CA GLU A 68 -16.37 -0.48 -19.01
C GLU A 68 -16.48 0.14 -17.59
N ARG A 69 -17.72 0.35 -17.15
CA ARG A 69 -18.10 0.80 -15.79
C ARG A 69 -17.61 -0.15 -14.68
N TRP A 70 -17.42 -1.43 -14.99
CA TRP A 70 -16.84 -2.42 -14.07
C TRP A 70 -15.37 -2.11 -13.74
N GLN A 71 -14.62 -1.48 -14.65
CA GLN A 71 -13.22 -1.12 -14.44
C GLN A 71 -13.07 -0.05 -13.37
N VAL A 72 -13.96 0.94 -13.34
CA VAL A 72 -13.97 2.02 -12.33
C VAL A 72 -14.24 1.44 -10.93
N TYR A 73 -15.23 0.55 -10.80
CA TYR A 73 -15.53 -0.13 -9.52
C TYR A 73 -14.33 -0.94 -8.99
N ARG A 74 -13.65 -1.64 -9.90
CA ARG A 74 -12.46 -2.45 -9.58
C ARG A 74 -11.26 -1.59 -9.18
N LEU A 75 -11.09 -0.44 -9.83
CA LEU A 75 -10.07 0.55 -9.49
C LEU A 75 -10.31 1.12 -8.07
N THR A 76 -11.55 1.50 -7.76
CA THR A 76 -11.92 1.99 -6.41
C THR A 76 -11.66 0.94 -5.33
N THR A 77 -11.96 -0.32 -5.62
CA THR A 77 -11.67 -1.44 -4.71
C THR A 77 -10.17 -1.61 -4.50
N GLN A 78 -9.37 -1.52 -5.57
CA GLN A 78 -7.91 -1.62 -5.48
C GLN A 78 -7.30 -0.45 -4.68
N LEU A 79 -7.79 0.77 -4.90
CA LEU A 79 -7.36 1.95 -4.16
C LEU A 79 -7.75 1.85 -2.67
N PHE A 80 -8.93 1.32 -2.34
CA PHE A 80 -9.34 1.06 -0.96
C PHE A 80 -8.38 0.07 -0.26
N TRP A 81 -8.01 -1.03 -0.93
CA TRP A 81 -6.99 -1.95 -0.40
C TRP A 81 -5.64 -1.28 -0.20
N THR A 82 -5.26 -0.38 -1.10
CA THR A 82 -4.01 0.39 -1.00
C THR A 82 -4.02 1.29 0.24
N VAL A 83 -5.16 1.91 0.56
CA VAL A 83 -5.32 2.69 1.80
C VAL A 83 -5.20 1.80 3.04
N LEU A 84 -5.84 0.63 3.06
CA LEU A 84 -5.76 -0.29 4.20
C LEU A 84 -4.32 -0.78 4.45
N VAL A 85 -3.58 -1.11 3.38
CA VAL A 85 -2.16 -1.46 3.48
C VAL A 85 -1.35 -0.30 4.04
N GLY A 86 -1.63 0.93 3.60
CA GLY A 86 -1.01 2.14 4.12
C GLY A 86 -1.24 2.32 5.63
N ILE A 87 -2.48 2.22 6.09
CA ILE A 87 -2.83 2.31 7.52
C ILE A 87 -2.10 1.23 8.33
N ALA A 88 -2.08 -0.02 7.84
CA ALA A 88 -1.39 -1.12 8.51
C ALA A 88 0.13 -0.88 8.59
N SER A 89 0.74 -0.40 7.50
CA SER A 89 2.16 -0.03 7.49
C SER A 89 2.46 1.12 8.46
N THR A 90 1.57 2.10 8.58
CA THR A 90 1.74 3.25 9.50
C THR A 90 1.73 2.76 10.95
N GLY A 91 0.77 1.89 11.30
CA GLY A 91 0.71 1.29 12.61
C GLY A 91 2.01 0.55 12.98
N LEU A 92 2.57 -0.21 12.03
CA LEU A 92 3.83 -0.93 12.23
C LEU A 92 5.04 0.01 12.33
N ALA A 93 5.09 1.09 11.54
CA ALA A 93 6.16 2.08 11.62
C ALA A 93 6.14 2.83 12.97
N VAL A 94 4.96 3.12 13.52
CA VAL A 94 4.82 3.70 14.87
C VAL A 94 5.32 2.72 15.94
N VAL A 95 4.97 1.43 15.82
CA VAL A 95 5.50 0.39 16.71
C VAL A 95 7.03 0.32 16.60
N GLN A 96 7.59 0.40 15.39
CA GLN A 96 9.04 0.41 15.17
C GLN A 96 9.72 1.58 15.91
N LEU A 97 9.14 2.78 15.86
CA LEU A 97 9.68 3.96 16.56
C LEU A 97 9.57 3.83 18.09
N ALA A 98 8.59 3.08 18.59
CA ALA A 98 8.38 2.87 20.03
C ALA A 98 9.25 1.74 20.62
N LEU A 99 9.70 0.78 19.81
CA LEU A 99 10.48 -0.38 20.29
C LEU A 99 11.80 0.01 20.98
N PRO A 100 12.62 0.97 20.47
CA PRO A 100 13.82 1.42 21.17
C PRO A 100 13.54 2.09 22.51
N LEU A 101 12.41 2.80 22.66
CA LEU A 101 11.99 3.40 23.93
C LEU A 101 11.65 2.33 24.97
N ILE A 102 10.99 1.23 24.55
CA ILE A 102 10.68 0.09 25.42
C ILE A 102 11.97 -0.65 25.80
N ALA A 103 12.85 -0.91 24.84
CA ALA A 103 14.11 -1.60 25.07
C ALA A 103 15.05 -0.83 26.01
N ASN A 104 15.09 0.51 25.90
CA ASN A 104 15.85 1.37 26.83
C ASN A 104 15.27 1.38 28.24
N ASN A 105 13.94 1.27 28.41
CA ASN A 105 13.32 1.17 29.74
C ASN A 105 13.57 -0.20 30.41
N GLU A 106 13.85 -1.24 29.63
CA GLU A 106 14.14 -2.60 30.12
C GLU A 106 15.63 -2.99 30.09
N ASN A 107 16.55 -2.06 29.76
CA ASN A 107 18.00 -2.31 29.63
C ASN A 107 18.38 -3.39 28.58
N ILE A 108 17.56 -3.58 27.53
CA ILE A 108 17.82 -4.55 26.46
C ILE A 108 18.58 -3.83 25.34
N MET A 109 19.90 -3.99 25.29
CA MET A 109 20.80 -3.20 24.43
C MET A 109 20.98 -3.75 23.00
N GLU A 110 20.35 -4.87 22.65
CA GLU A 110 20.41 -5.44 21.31
C GLU A 110 19.13 -5.13 20.50
N PRO A 111 19.23 -4.95 19.17
CA PRO A 111 18.05 -4.94 18.31
C PRO A 111 17.37 -6.31 18.46
N SER A 112 16.28 -6.34 19.21
CA SER A 112 15.51 -7.56 19.39
C SER A 112 15.10 -8.10 18.01
N LEU A 113 15.12 -9.42 17.83
CA LEU A 113 14.67 -10.08 16.61
C LEU A 113 13.27 -9.56 16.17
N ALA A 114 12.43 -9.20 17.15
CA ALA A 114 11.13 -8.57 16.94
C ALA A 114 11.23 -7.21 16.23
N GLY A 115 12.20 -6.35 16.58
CA GLY A 115 12.41 -5.06 15.91
C GLY A 115 12.82 -5.21 14.45
N ILE A 116 13.71 -6.16 14.14
CA ILE A 116 14.13 -6.46 12.77
C ILE A 116 12.94 -6.96 11.95
N ILE A 117 12.11 -7.84 12.51
CA ILE A 117 10.90 -8.36 11.85
C ILE A 117 9.90 -7.23 11.60
N VAL A 118 9.59 -6.40 12.58
CA VAL A 118 8.64 -5.29 12.45
C VAL A 118 9.10 -4.31 11.37
N GLN A 119 10.40 -3.99 11.34
CA GLN A 119 10.98 -3.12 10.31
C GLN A 119 10.89 -3.74 8.90
N ALA A 120 11.27 -5.01 8.76
CA ALA A 120 11.18 -5.73 7.48
C ALA A 120 9.75 -5.79 6.95
N VAL A 121 8.77 -6.05 7.83
CA VAL A 121 7.35 -6.10 7.46
C VAL A 121 6.83 -4.70 7.07
N SER A 122 7.18 -3.66 7.83
CA SER A 122 6.76 -2.27 7.52
C SER A 122 7.29 -1.82 6.15
N VAL A 123 8.56 -2.09 5.86
CA VAL A 123 9.16 -1.78 4.55
C VAL A 123 8.51 -2.59 3.43
N GLY A 124 8.29 -3.90 3.64
CA GLY A 124 7.66 -4.76 2.64
C GLY A 124 6.22 -4.35 2.31
N LEU A 125 5.44 -3.97 3.32
CA LEU A 125 4.08 -3.44 3.13
C LEU A 125 4.07 -2.09 2.42
N THR A 126 5.03 -1.21 2.74
CA THR A 126 5.16 0.08 2.06
C THR A 126 5.53 -0.11 0.58
N ALA A 127 6.44 -1.02 0.27
CA ALA A 127 6.76 -1.39 -1.12
C ALA A 127 5.55 -1.96 -1.86
N TYR A 128 4.78 -2.84 -1.20
CA TYR A 128 3.54 -3.40 -1.75
C TYR A 128 2.50 -2.30 -2.05
N GLN A 129 2.33 -1.34 -1.15
CA GLN A 129 1.44 -0.20 -1.34
C GLN A 129 1.82 0.63 -2.58
N VAL A 130 3.12 0.89 -2.79
CA VAL A 130 3.62 1.62 -3.96
C VAL A 130 3.30 0.87 -5.26
N LEU A 131 3.47 -0.45 -5.28
CA LEU A 131 3.14 -1.27 -6.45
C LEU A 131 1.64 -1.24 -6.76
N LEU A 132 0.79 -1.35 -5.73
CA LEU A 132 -0.66 -1.24 -5.86
C LEU A 132 -1.11 0.12 -6.40
N LEU A 133 -0.49 1.20 -5.90
CA LEU A 133 -0.74 2.56 -6.35
C LEU A 133 -0.30 2.74 -7.82
N GLY A 134 0.91 2.30 -8.16
CA GLY A 134 1.45 2.35 -9.51
C GLY A 134 0.58 1.61 -10.53
N GLN A 135 0.09 0.42 -10.16
CA GLN A 135 -0.88 -0.30 -11.00
C GLN A 135 -2.19 0.48 -11.18
N SER A 136 -2.69 1.13 -10.12
CA SER A 136 -3.91 1.95 -10.20
C SER A 136 -3.71 3.15 -11.14
N VAL A 137 -2.58 3.85 -11.03
CA VAL A 137 -2.23 4.99 -11.90
C VAL A 137 -2.07 4.52 -13.35
N PHE A 138 -1.41 3.39 -13.59
CA PHE A 138 -1.24 2.85 -14.94
C PHE A 138 -2.58 2.46 -15.58
N HIS A 139 -3.49 1.85 -14.81
CA HIS A 139 -4.84 1.54 -15.31
C HIS A 139 -5.64 2.81 -15.65
N LEU A 140 -5.52 3.86 -14.83
CA LEU A 140 -6.12 5.16 -15.13
C LEU A 140 -5.55 5.77 -16.41
N TYR A 141 -4.23 5.73 -16.58
CA TYR A 141 -3.56 6.22 -17.78
C TYR A 141 -3.94 5.41 -19.03
N ALA A 142 -4.02 4.08 -18.92
CA ALA A 142 -4.46 3.23 -20.01
C ALA A 142 -5.92 3.54 -20.40
N ALA A 143 -6.80 3.77 -19.42
CA ALA A 143 -8.19 4.15 -19.65
C ALA A 143 -8.31 5.47 -20.42
N THR A 144 -7.49 6.49 -20.13
CA THR A 144 -7.57 7.78 -20.83
C THR A 144 -7.08 7.76 -22.27
N PHE A 145 -6.12 6.88 -22.63
CA PHE A 145 -5.55 6.82 -23.98
C PHE A 145 -6.13 5.72 -24.87
N TRP A 146 -6.65 4.63 -24.30
CA TRP A 146 -7.01 3.42 -25.04
C TRP A 146 -8.50 3.07 -25.00
N MET A 147 -9.32 3.79 -24.22
CA MET A 147 -10.78 3.63 -24.34
C MET A 147 -11.26 4.29 -25.63
N PRO A 148 -11.98 3.55 -26.51
CA PRO A 148 -12.66 4.15 -27.63
C PRO A 148 -13.57 5.27 -27.09
N ARG A 149 -13.45 6.48 -27.64
CA ARG A 149 -14.42 7.53 -27.34
C ARG A 149 -15.79 7.00 -27.79
N ALA A 150 -16.68 6.79 -26.83
CA ALA A 150 -18.10 6.56 -27.09
C ALA A 150 -18.70 7.77 -27.82
#